data_AF-A0A167KZG6-F1
#
_entry.id   AF-A0A167KZG6-F1
#
_cell.length_a   1.000
_cell.length_b   1.000
_cell.length_c   1.000
_cell.angle_alpha   90.00
_cell.angle_beta   90.00
_cell.angle_gamma   90.00
#
_symmetry.space_group_name_H-M   'P 1'
#
loop_
_entity.id
_entity.type
_entity.pdbx_description
1 polymer ?
#
loop_
_entity_poly.entity_id
_entity_poly.type
_entity_poly.pdbx_seq_one_letter_code
_entity_poly.pdbx_strand_id
1 'polypeptide(L)'
;MTLASFTDDSLASTKLLFDLISERVSCYIQRDSADRKNEKLRVDVNRCQPGEFPGATALLDARLKSADFEKAKLTQRISATDEKLVRVTSNWRSLLETAAQAKSIDANDRHAPTPPLSETHSDIHLNIEERLAQMMKKFTEESQKLQCKTNNDYEVKIAALKGELAQEKEARRCLQAELKSMAARLSDIDTKVEDQAKISSQLGQAVQQESFVDLESRLVKIETTQTAMQKPDEYAGERHKTDTENSETKHQDMDPAQRLCLELEAKLEDKMTQFLLQSSDQIVSDDRILRVAQTIVKAVEADLQSSLKGMADGFGTLIDKEREMRASLSVQIQAAEQSASETAQVVEVMRAEVTEAQTASDTCRQSNAATMKNQETQIQNLTELLASTQGKVESTKTELQQSIDTLCLRSTTMDAWRNNFSTARLYEALVQNLNSFFFPEHMSKLTHLSDRVANIESLVGDDGNKKRKLAEHGSSAFQSLINR
;
A
#
# COMPACT_ATOMS: atom_id res chain seq x y z
N MET A 1 1.86 -60.59 28.89
CA MET A 1 1.10 -59.33 28.97
C MET A 1 1.52 -58.46 27.80
N THR A 2 0.72 -58.46 26.75
CA THR A 2 0.86 -57.60 25.58
C THR A 2 0.38 -56.20 25.97
N LEU A 3 1.29 -55.22 26.00
CA LEU A 3 0.94 -53.80 26.05
C LEU A 3 -0.07 -53.55 24.94
N ALA A 4 -1.33 -53.32 25.32
CA ALA A 4 -2.39 -52.98 24.38
C ALA A 4 -1.90 -51.77 23.57
N SER A 5 -1.68 -52.00 22.28
CA SER A 5 -1.25 -51.01 21.32
C SER A 5 -2.15 -49.78 21.43
N PHE A 6 -1.56 -48.62 21.73
CA PHE A 6 -2.16 -47.35 21.39
C PHE A 6 -2.40 -47.40 19.87
N THR A 7 -3.64 -47.69 19.47
CA THR A 7 -4.00 -47.98 18.09
C THR A 7 -3.92 -46.71 17.22
N ASP A 8 -3.77 -46.92 15.90
CA ASP A 8 -3.70 -45.89 14.85
C ASP A 8 -4.81 -44.81 14.95
N ASP A 9 -5.95 -45.13 15.58
CA ASP A 9 -7.07 -44.21 15.78
C ASP A 9 -6.73 -42.96 16.60
N SER A 10 -5.75 -43.05 17.52
CA SER A 10 -5.30 -41.88 18.30
C SER A 10 -4.48 -40.89 17.46
N LEU A 11 -3.76 -41.39 16.45
CA LEU A 11 -2.96 -40.58 15.54
C LEU A 11 -3.86 -39.83 14.56
N ALA A 12 -4.90 -40.49 14.04
CA ALA A 12 -5.91 -39.89 13.19
C ALA A 12 -6.67 -38.74 13.91
N SER A 13 -6.98 -38.93 15.19
CA SER A 13 -7.64 -37.90 16.02
C SER A 13 -6.76 -36.67 16.24
N THR A 14 -5.46 -36.86 16.44
CA THR A 14 -4.50 -35.77 16.66
C THR A 14 -4.27 -34.96 15.39
N LYS A 15 -4.17 -35.62 14.23
CA LYS A 15 -4.07 -34.95 12.92
C LYS A 15 -5.28 -34.07 12.64
N LEU A 16 -6.49 -34.60 12.85
CA LEU A 16 -7.74 -33.84 12.67
C LEU A 16 -7.79 -32.59 13.55
N LEU A 17 -7.30 -32.66 14.79
CA LEU A 17 -7.22 -31.50 15.68
C LEU A 17 -6.30 -30.41 15.12
N PHE A 18 -5.12 -30.78 14.62
CA PHE A 18 -4.18 -29.82 14.00
C PHE A 18 -4.75 -29.22 12.70
N ASP A 19 -5.43 -30.01 11.88
CA ASP A 19 -6.07 -29.53 10.65
C ASP A 19 -7.15 -28.49 10.98
N LEU A 20 -7.97 -28.73 12.00
CA LEU A 20 -9.00 -27.79 12.45
C LEU A 20 -8.42 -26.51 13.06
N ILE A 21 -7.33 -26.60 13.83
CA ILE A 21 -6.62 -25.41 14.35
C ILE A 21 -6.06 -24.59 13.20
N SER A 22 -5.47 -25.25 12.19
CA SER A 22 -4.93 -24.60 11.00
C SER A 22 -6.03 -23.91 10.17
N GLU A 23 -7.16 -24.59 9.96
CA GLU A 23 -8.35 -24.01 9.30
C GLU A 23 -8.85 -22.77 10.04
N ARG A 24 -8.94 -22.84 11.39
CA ARG A 24 -9.36 -21.72 12.23
C ARG A 24 -8.44 -20.51 12.07
N VAL A 25 -7.12 -20.71 12.17
CA VAL A 25 -6.13 -19.64 12.00
C VAL A 25 -6.23 -19.01 10.62
N SER A 26 -6.37 -19.82 9.56
CA SER A 26 -6.56 -19.32 8.19
C SER A 26 -7.82 -18.45 8.07
N CYS A 27 -8.95 -18.89 8.64
CA CYS A 27 -10.18 -18.11 8.65
C CYS A 27 -10.03 -16.77 9.40
N TYR A 28 -9.28 -16.75 10.51
CA TYR A 28 -8.98 -15.52 11.25
C TYR A 28 -8.15 -14.53 10.43
N ILE A 29 -7.11 -14.99 9.75
CA ILE A 29 -6.26 -14.15 8.88
C ILE A 29 -7.10 -13.54 7.75
N GLN A 30 -7.97 -14.34 7.14
CA GLN A 30 -8.88 -13.87 6.10
C GLN A 30 -9.88 -12.84 6.64
N ARG A 31 -10.43 -13.06 7.84
CA ARG A 31 -11.35 -12.11 8.48
C ARG A 31 -10.68 -10.77 8.77
N ASP A 32 -9.47 -10.80 9.33
CA ASP A 32 -8.70 -9.58 9.60
C ASP A 32 -8.39 -8.78 8.33
N SER A 33 -8.06 -9.48 7.23
CA SER A 33 -7.90 -8.85 5.92
C SER A 33 -9.21 -8.22 5.41
N ALA A 34 -10.35 -8.91 5.59
CA ALA A 34 -11.66 -8.38 5.24
C ALA A 34 -12.05 -7.16 6.10
N ASP A 35 -11.75 -7.18 7.40
CA ASP A 35 -11.98 -6.07 8.32
C ASP A 35 -11.20 -4.82 7.88
N ARG A 36 -9.90 -4.97 7.54
CA ARG A 36 -9.09 -3.87 7.04
C ARG A 36 -9.61 -3.29 5.72
N LYS A 37 -10.08 -4.14 4.81
CA LYS A 37 -10.71 -3.69 3.54
C LYS A 37 -12.02 -2.94 3.80
N ASN A 38 -12.84 -3.43 4.72
CA ASN A 38 -14.10 -2.79 5.09
C ASN A 38 -13.86 -1.41 5.71
N GLU A 39 -12.91 -1.30 6.63
CA GLU A 39 -12.54 -0.03 7.27
C GLU A 39 -12.06 0.99 6.22
N LYS A 40 -11.22 0.56 5.28
CA LYS A 40 -10.79 1.42 4.17
C LYS A 40 -11.97 1.90 3.33
N LEU A 41 -12.90 1.00 2.97
CA LEU A 41 -14.09 1.37 2.19
C LEU A 41 -14.98 2.36 2.95
N ARG A 42 -15.12 2.24 4.27
CA ARG A 42 -15.85 3.23 5.09
C ARG A 42 -15.19 4.60 5.03
N VAL A 43 -13.87 4.65 5.16
CA VAL A 43 -13.12 5.91 5.02
C VAL A 43 -13.31 6.51 3.63
N ASP A 44 -13.26 5.70 2.58
CA ASP A 44 -13.45 6.15 1.19
C ASP A 44 -14.87 6.66 0.92
N VAL A 45 -15.90 5.98 1.48
CA VAL A 45 -17.30 6.44 1.45
C VAL A 45 -17.43 7.81 2.13
N ASN A 46 -16.84 7.97 3.32
CA ASN A 46 -16.90 9.22 4.07
C ASN A 46 -16.16 10.39 3.39
N ARG A 47 -15.15 10.09 2.55
CA ARG A 47 -14.41 11.09 1.78
C ARG A 47 -15.16 11.56 0.54
N CYS A 48 -16.03 10.72 -0.03
CA CYS A 48 -16.82 11.10 -1.20
C CYS A 48 -17.93 12.09 -0.80
N GLN A 49 -17.73 13.37 -1.09
CA GLN A 49 -18.75 14.39 -0.91
C GLN A 49 -19.96 14.10 -1.82
N PRO A 50 -21.21 14.26 -1.34
CA PRO A 50 -22.39 14.13 -2.18
C PRO A 50 -22.35 15.19 -3.31
N GLY A 51 -22.22 14.74 -4.57
CA GLY A 51 -22.32 15.61 -5.74
C GLY A 51 -21.05 15.76 -6.58
N GLU A 52 -19.87 15.39 -6.08
CA GLU A 52 -18.62 15.49 -6.85
C GLU A 52 -18.58 14.47 -8.01
N PHE A 53 -19.10 13.26 -7.79
CA PHE A 53 -19.13 12.20 -8.78
C PHE A 53 -20.46 11.44 -8.72
N PRO A 54 -21.43 11.76 -9.61
CA PRO A 54 -22.69 11.04 -9.69
C PRO A 54 -22.45 9.53 -9.86
N GLY A 55 -22.89 8.73 -8.88
CA GLY A 55 -22.78 7.26 -8.90
C GLY A 55 -21.58 6.66 -8.15
N ALA A 56 -20.55 7.44 -7.79
CA ALA A 56 -19.39 6.93 -7.05
C ALA A 56 -19.79 6.44 -5.65
N THR A 57 -20.63 7.20 -4.94
CA THR A 57 -21.15 6.83 -3.62
C THR A 57 -21.95 5.52 -3.66
N ALA A 58 -22.78 5.32 -4.68
CA ALA A 58 -23.57 4.10 -4.84
C ALA A 58 -22.67 2.88 -5.10
N LEU A 59 -21.62 3.04 -5.90
CA LEU A 59 -20.64 1.98 -6.15
C LEU A 59 -19.86 1.62 -4.87
N LEU A 60 -19.43 2.62 -4.10
CA LEU A 60 -18.71 2.39 -2.84
C LEU A 60 -19.61 1.74 -1.79
N ASP A 61 -20.88 2.14 -1.70
CA ASP A 61 -21.87 1.51 -0.81
C ASP A 61 -22.12 0.04 -1.19
N ALA A 62 -22.24 -0.26 -2.50
CA ALA A 62 -22.36 -1.64 -2.98
C ALA A 62 -21.11 -2.48 -2.63
N ARG A 63 -19.91 -1.90 -2.75
CA ARG A 63 -18.65 -2.57 -2.34
C ARG A 63 -18.58 -2.76 -0.84
N LEU A 64 -19.04 -1.80 -0.04
CA LEU A 64 -19.08 -1.90 1.41
C LEU A 64 -20.01 -3.03 1.86
N LYS A 65 -21.22 -3.11 1.29
CA LYS A 65 -22.16 -4.23 1.52
C LYS A 65 -21.58 -5.59 1.15
N SER A 66 -20.87 -5.68 0.02
CA SER A 66 -20.15 -6.89 -0.40
C SER A 66 -19.06 -7.29 0.61
N ALA A 67 -18.30 -6.31 1.12
CA ALA A 67 -17.28 -6.54 2.15
C ALA A 67 -17.90 -6.98 3.50
N ASP A 68 -19.03 -6.41 3.91
CA ASP A 68 -19.78 -6.83 5.10
C ASP A 68 -20.29 -8.28 4.96
N PHE A 69 -20.76 -8.66 3.77
CA PHE A 69 -21.20 -10.02 3.50
C PHE A 69 -20.06 -11.04 3.61
N GLU A 70 -18.89 -10.77 3.01
CA GLU A 70 -17.73 -11.66 3.13
C GLU A 70 -17.23 -11.76 4.58
N LYS A 71 -17.26 -10.65 5.34
CA LYS A 71 -16.96 -10.67 6.79
C LYS A 71 -17.93 -11.57 7.56
N ALA A 72 -19.23 -11.49 7.29
CA ALA A 72 -20.23 -12.32 7.94
C ALA A 72 -20.00 -13.82 7.62
N LYS A 73 -19.72 -14.14 6.36
CA LYS A 73 -19.38 -15.50 5.91
C LYS A 73 -18.13 -16.05 6.58
N LEU A 74 -17.07 -15.27 6.72
CA LEU A 74 -15.86 -15.68 7.43
C LEU A 74 -16.12 -15.90 8.93
N THR A 75 -16.94 -15.04 9.54
CA THR A 75 -17.37 -15.19 10.94
C THR A 75 -18.14 -16.50 11.13
N GLN A 76 -19.05 -16.82 10.22
CA GLN A 76 -19.80 -18.08 10.25
C GLN A 76 -18.87 -19.30 10.11
N ARG A 77 -17.87 -19.24 9.21
CA ARG A 77 -16.87 -20.33 9.07
C ARG A 77 -16.07 -20.54 10.35
N ILE A 78 -15.62 -19.46 11.02
CA ILE A 78 -14.91 -19.54 12.30
C ILE A 78 -15.80 -20.24 13.35
N SER A 79 -17.07 -19.83 13.48
CA SER A 79 -17.99 -20.47 14.43
C SER A 79 -18.19 -21.96 14.13
N ALA A 80 -18.35 -22.33 12.85
CA ALA A 80 -18.48 -23.73 12.46
C ALA A 80 -17.22 -24.56 12.75
N THR A 81 -16.03 -23.99 12.54
CA THR A 81 -14.76 -24.63 12.90
C THR A 81 -14.58 -24.74 14.42
N ASP A 82 -15.00 -23.73 15.19
CA ASP A 82 -14.97 -23.76 16.65
C ASP A 82 -15.89 -24.86 17.21
N GLU A 83 -17.08 -25.05 16.65
CA GLU A 83 -17.98 -26.16 17.02
C GLU A 83 -17.36 -27.54 16.70
N LYS A 84 -16.64 -27.67 15.58
CA LYS A 84 -15.90 -28.90 15.25
C LYS A 84 -14.76 -29.14 16.24
N LEU A 85 -13.99 -28.11 16.57
CA LEU A 85 -12.91 -28.18 17.55
C LEU A 85 -13.44 -28.64 18.90
N VAL A 86 -14.51 -28.02 19.41
CA VAL A 86 -15.12 -28.40 20.69
C VAL A 86 -15.51 -29.88 20.70
N ARG A 87 -16.13 -30.39 19.62
CA ARG A 87 -16.49 -31.82 19.51
C ARG A 87 -15.25 -32.72 19.51
N VAL A 88 -14.26 -32.42 18.68
CA VAL A 88 -13.03 -33.23 18.58
C VAL A 88 -12.26 -33.23 19.90
N THR A 89 -12.10 -32.08 20.55
CA THR A 89 -11.41 -31.97 21.83
C THR A 89 -12.18 -32.68 22.96
N SER A 90 -13.52 -32.64 22.93
CA SER A 90 -14.35 -33.37 23.92
C SER A 90 -14.24 -34.89 23.73
N ASN A 91 -14.27 -35.37 22.50
CA ASN A 91 -14.06 -36.78 22.18
C ASN A 91 -12.66 -37.24 22.60
N TRP A 92 -11.64 -36.42 22.31
CA TRP A 92 -10.26 -36.72 22.69
C TRP A 92 -10.08 -36.76 24.22
N ARG A 93 -10.72 -35.84 24.95
CA ARG A 93 -10.75 -35.86 26.42
C ARG A 93 -11.42 -37.13 26.96
N SER A 94 -12.58 -37.50 26.43
CA SER A 94 -13.30 -38.72 26.84
C SER A 94 -12.48 -39.99 26.56
N LEU A 95 -11.75 -40.03 25.44
CA LEU A 95 -10.85 -41.12 25.12
C LEU A 95 -9.71 -41.24 26.14
N LEU A 96 -9.08 -40.11 26.51
CA LEU A 96 -8.04 -40.07 27.55
C LEU A 96 -8.57 -40.52 28.91
N GLU A 97 -9.76 -40.08 29.29
CA GLU A 97 -10.39 -40.45 30.56
C GLU A 97 -10.73 -41.93 30.61
N THR A 98 -11.27 -42.49 29.51
CA THR A 98 -11.54 -43.93 29.39
C THR A 98 -10.25 -44.75 29.44
N ALA A 99 -9.18 -44.28 28.78
CA ALA A 99 -7.87 -44.92 28.80
C ALA A 99 -7.23 -44.89 30.20
N ALA A 100 -7.47 -43.83 30.97
CA ALA A 100 -7.04 -43.73 32.37
C ALA A 100 -7.85 -44.68 33.28
N GLN A 101 -9.17 -44.76 33.10
CA GLN A 101 -10.05 -45.63 33.89
C GLN A 101 -9.83 -47.12 33.59
N ALA A 102 -9.60 -47.50 32.33
CA ALA A 102 -9.33 -48.89 31.94
C ALA A 102 -8.10 -49.48 32.64
N LYS A 103 -7.12 -48.64 33.00
CA LYS A 103 -5.94 -49.07 33.77
C LYS A 103 -6.21 -49.25 35.26
N SER A 104 -7.25 -48.63 35.80
CA SER A 104 -7.61 -48.72 37.23
C SER A 104 -8.41 -49.98 37.57
N ILE A 105 -9.12 -50.59 36.61
CA ILE A 105 -10.07 -51.69 36.88
C ILE A 105 -9.36 -53.06 36.94
N ASP A 106 -8.20 -53.21 36.31
CA ASP A 106 -7.44 -54.48 36.30
C ASP A 106 -6.66 -54.77 37.61
N ALA A 107 -6.73 -53.85 38.59
CA ALA A 107 -6.04 -53.99 39.87
C ALA A 107 -6.87 -54.67 40.97
N ASN A 108 -8.19 -54.86 40.80
CA ASN A 108 -9.07 -55.23 41.92
C ASN A 108 -9.80 -56.58 41.81
N ASP A 109 -9.61 -57.37 40.75
CA ASP A 109 -10.46 -58.55 40.49
C ASP A 109 -9.71 -59.89 40.39
N ARG A 110 -8.82 -60.17 41.36
CA ARG A 110 -8.31 -61.53 41.64
C ARG A 110 -8.10 -61.81 43.12
N HIS A 111 -9.16 -62.24 43.80
CA HIS A 111 -9.03 -63.17 44.92
C HIS A 111 -8.81 -64.60 44.38
N ALA A 112 -7.58 -64.92 43.99
CA ALA A 112 -7.13 -66.29 43.82
C ALA A 112 -5.71 -66.42 44.39
N PRO A 113 -5.47 -67.29 45.39
CA PRO A 113 -4.18 -67.42 46.05
C PRO A 113 -3.18 -68.08 45.09
N THR A 114 -2.44 -67.26 44.37
CA THR A 114 -1.32 -67.67 43.52
C THR A 114 -0.04 -67.14 44.19
N PRO A 115 1.09 -67.87 44.13
CA PRO A 115 2.27 -67.56 44.95
C PRO A 115 2.80 -66.15 44.67
N PRO A 116 3.47 -65.51 45.65
CA PRO A 116 3.93 -64.13 45.54
C PRO A 116 4.92 -64.02 44.39
N LEU A 117 4.45 -63.44 43.28
CA LEU A 117 5.31 -63.00 42.18
C LEU A 117 5.96 -61.70 42.62
N SER A 118 7.27 -61.78 42.76
CA SER A 118 8.19 -60.76 43.25
C SER A 118 7.92 -59.36 42.70
N GLU A 119 8.09 -58.38 43.59
CA GLU A 119 7.89 -56.93 43.54
C GLU A 119 8.59 -56.18 42.37
N THR A 120 8.35 -56.52 41.10
CA THR A 120 8.98 -55.84 39.94
C THR A 120 8.03 -55.04 39.06
N HIS A 121 6.72 -55.06 39.33
CA HIS A 121 5.74 -54.32 38.51
C HIS A 121 5.47 -52.87 38.96
N SER A 122 5.84 -52.51 40.20
CA SER A 122 5.71 -51.13 40.72
C SER A 122 6.69 -50.16 40.07
N ASP A 123 7.90 -50.61 39.75
CA ASP A 123 8.96 -49.76 39.17
C ASP A 123 8.68 -49.34 37.72
N ILE A 124 7.90 -50.12 36.98
CA ILE A 124 7.57 -49.81 35.57
C ILE A 124 6.53 -48.66 35.50
N HIS A 125 5.60 -48.57 36.47
CA HIS A 125 4.58 -47.53 36.49
C HIS A 125 5.18 -46.15 36.83
N LEU A 126 6.03 -46.10 37.86
CA LEU A 126 6.77 -44.88 38.24
C LEU A 126 7.60 -44.33 37.07
N ASN A 127 8.23 -45.20 36.28
CA ASN A 127 9.06 -44.81 35.13
C ASN A 127 8.25 -44.18 33.97
N ILE A 128 7.01 -44.63 33.71
CA ILE A 128 6.17 -44.06 32.65
C ILE A 128 5.65 -42.68 33.04
N GLU A 129 5.21 -42.53 34.29
CA GLU A 129 4.69 -41.25 34.80
C GLU A 129 5.82 -40.21 34.90
N GLU A 130 7.00 -40.61 35.36
CA GLU A 130 8.20 -39.75 35.38
C GLU A 130 8.62 -39.34 33.95
N ARG A 131 8.59 -40.27 32.97
CA ARG A 131 8.86 -39.94 31.56
C ARG A 131 7.84 -38.98 30.96
N LEU A 132 6.54 -39.16 31.27
CA LEU A 132 5.49 -38.24 30.81
C LEU A 132 5.66 -36.85 31.44
N ALA A 133 5.95 -36.79 32.75
CA ALA A 133 6.25 -35.53 33.43
C ALA A 133 7.48 -34.84 32.84
N GLN A 134 8.55 -35.59 32.54
CA GLN A 134 9.75 -35.07 31.91
C GLN A 134 9.49 -34.56 30.48
N MET A 135 8.66 -35.27 29.71
CA MET A 135 8.26 -34.86 28.36
C MET A 135 7.41 -33.60 28.39
N MET A 136 6.42 -33.53 29.29
CA MET A 136 5.58 -32.35 29.49
C MET A 136 6.43 -31.14 29.92
N LYS A 137 7.39 -31.34 30.82
CA LYS A 137 8.33 -30.29 31.24
C LYS A 137 9.16 -29.77 30.05
N LYS A 138 9.76 -30.65 29.25
CA LYS A 138 10.49 -30.26 28.04
C LYS A 138 9.61 -29.52 27.04
N PHE A 139 8.36 -29.97 26.86
CA PHE A 139 7.40 -29.30 25.99
C PHE A 139 7.08 -27.89 26.48
N THR A 140 6.85 -27.71 27.79
CA THR A 140 6.61 -26.38 28.36
C THR A 140 7.83 -25.46 28.26
N GLU A 141 9.04 -25.97 28.47
CA GLU A 141 10.29 -25.21 28.35
C GLU A 141 10.53 -24.74 26.90
N GLU A 142 10.40 -25.64 25.93
CA GLU A 142 10.55 -25.29 24.50
C GLU A 142 9.42 -24.37 24.03
N SER A 143 8.18 -24.56 24.50
CA SER A 143 7.06 -23.67 24.19
C SER A 143 7.30 -22.25 24.74
N GLN A 144 7.75 -22.12 25.99
CA GLN A 144 8.08 -20.84 26.59
C GLN A 144 9.27 -20.18 25.89
N LYS A 145 10.30 -20.94 25.54
CA LYS A 145 11.47 -20.44 24.80
C LYS A 145 11.08 -19.92 23.42
N LEU A 146 10.23 -20.66 22.69
CA LEU A 146 9.72 -20.23 21.40
C LEU A 146 8.86 -18.96 21.55
N GLN A 147 7.98 -18.92 22.55
CA GLN A 147 7.15 -17.75 22.83
C GLN A 147 8.00 -16.52 23.17
N CYS A 148 9.01 -16.64 24.04
CA CYS A 148 9.93 -15.55 24.35
C CYS A 148 10.69 -15.07 23.11
N LYS A 149 11.19 -15.99 22.28
CA LYS A 149 11.88 -15.63 21.03
C LYS A 149 10.96 -14.88 20.08
N THR A 150 9.75 -15.39 19.86
CA THR A 150 8.75 -14.75 19.00
C THR A 150 8.35 -13.36 19.52
N ASN A 151 8.14 -13.21 20.83
CA ASN A 151 7.84 -11.91 21.43
C ASN A 151 9.00 -10.92 21.24
N ASN A 152 10.24 -11.33 21.50
CA ASN A 152 11.42 -10.48 21.30
C ASN A 152 11.56 -10.06 19.83
N ASP A 153 11.39 -10.98 18.88
CA ASP A 153 11.45 -10.68 17.45
C ASP A 153 10.38 -9.65 17.04
N TYR A 154 9.17 -9.76 17.59
CA TYR A 154 8.10 -8.78 17.36
C TYR A 154 8.38 -7.43 18.02
N GLU A 155 8.89 -7.41 19.25
CA GLU A 155 9.26 -6.17 19.94
C GLU A 155 10.35 -5.40 19.18
N VAL A 156 11.38 -6.09 18.69
CA VAL A 156 12.44 -5.50 17.87
C VAL A 156 11.86 -4.91 16.57
N LYS A 157 10.99 -5.65 15.87
CA LYS A 157 10.32 -5.16 14.66
C LYS A 157 9.41 -3.96 14.94
N ILE A 158 8.66 -3.98 16.05
CA ILE A 158 7.80 -2.86 16.46
C ILE A 158 8.65 -1.62 16.77
N ALA A 159 9.79 -1.78 17.45
CA ALA A 159 10.72 -0.69 17.74
C ALA A 159 11.32 -0.10 16.45
N ALA A 160 11.75 -0.95 15.51
CA ALA A 160 12.26 -0.52 14.21
C ALA A 160 11.20 0.28 13.41
N LEU A 161 9.98 -0.26 13.28
CA LEU A 161 8.88 0.41 12.58
C LEU A 161 8.48 1.73 13.24
N LYS A 162 8.54 1.83 14.59
CA LYS A 162 8.32 3.09 15.31
C LYS A 162 9.41 4.12 15.00
N GLY A 163 10.67 3.68 14.87
CA GLY A 163 11.78 4.52 14.46
C GLY A 163 11.60 5.06 13.05
N GLU A 164 11.31 4.18 12.08
CA GLU A 164 11.02 4.56 10.69
C GLU A 164 9.83 5.53 10.59
N LEU A 165 8.75 5.27 11.34
CA LEU A 165 7.58 6.16 11.37
C LEU A 165 7.91 7.54 11.95
N ALA A 166 8.80 7.62 12.94
CA ALA A 166 9.24 8.91 13.51
C ALA A 166 10.10 9.69 12.51
N GLN A 167 11.02 9.00 11.81
CA GLN A 167 11.85 9.60 10.77
C GLN A 167 11.01 10.13 9.61
N GLU A 168 10.04 9.34 9.13
CA GLU A 168 9.13 9.75 8.06
C GLU A 168 8.27 10.95 8.46
N LYS A 169 7.81 11.01 9.72
CA LYS A 169 7.09 12.19 10.25
C LYS A 169 7.96 13.45 10.24
N GLU A 170 9.24 13.33 10.55
CA GLU A 170 10.16 14.45 10.51
C GLU A 170 10.43 14.92 9.07
N ALA A 171 10.73 13.98 8.16
CA ALA A 171 10.89 14.27 6.74
C ALA A 171 9.66 15.00 6.17
N ARG A 172 8.45 14.54 6.53
CA ARG A 172 7.20 15.19 6.14
C ARG A 172 7.06 16.61 6.69
N ARG A 173 7.50 16.89 7.92
CA ARG A 173 7.48 18.25 8.48
C ARG A 173 8.44 19.16 7.72
N CYS A 174 9.66 18.68 7.40
CA CYS A 174 10.64 19.43 6.61
C CYS A 174 10.07 19.81 5.24
N LEU A 175 9.54 18.82 4.49
CA LEU A 175 8.91 19.06 3.19
C LEU A 175 7.71 20.01 3.28
N GLN A 176 6.91 19.91 4.34
CA GLN A 176 5.78 20.83 4.54
C GLN A 176 6.24 22.27 4.83
N ALA A 177 7.34 22.45 5.56
CA ALA A 177 7.93 23.77 5.80
C ALA A 177 8.50 24.36 4.50
N GLU A 178 9.15 23.53 3.69
CA GLU A 178 9.68 23.92 2.39
C GLU A 178 8.58 24.32 1.41
N LEU A 179 7.49 23.55 1.32
CA LEU A 179 6.32 23.92 0.51
C LEU A 179 5.71 25.26 0.94
N LYS A 180 5.64 25.54 2.24
CA LYS A 180 5.17 26.84 2.74
C LYS A 180 6.12 27.98 2.37
N SER A 181 7.43 27.74 2.43
CA SER A 181 8.46 28.69 2.00
C SER A 181 8.34 29.00 0.50
N MET A 182 8.22 27.97 -0.34
CA MET A 182 8.01 28.13 -1.78
C MET A 182 6.71 28.87 -2.09
N ALA A 183 5.60 28.54 -1.41
CA ALA A 183 4.33 29.25 -1.57
C ALA A 183 4.45 30.74 -1.20
N ALA A 184 5.18 31.08 -0.14
CA ALA A 184 5.43 32.47 0.24
C ALA A 184 6.28 33.21 -0.81
N ARG A 185 7.31 32.56 -1.36
CA ARG A 185 8.14 33.11 -2.45
C ARG A 185 7.33 33.35 -3.73
N LEU A 186 6.46 32.41 -4.10
CA LEU A 186 5.58 32.58 -5.27
C LEU A 186 4.60 33.74 -5.06
N SER A 187 4.01 33.85 -3.87
CA SER A 187 3.15 34.99 -3.54
C SER A 187 3.89 36.33 -3.63
N ASP A 188 5.14 36.41 -3.18
CA ASP A 188 5.97 37.62 -3.32
C ASP A 188 6.24 37.96 -4.80
N ILE A 189 6.56 36.94 -5.61
CA ILE A 189 6.74 37.12 -7.07
C ILE A 189 5.45 37.61 -7.73
N ASP A 190 4.30 37.02 -7.40
CA ASP A 190 3.01 37.43 -7.96
C ASP A 190 2.69 38.90 -7.64
N THR A 191 2.96 39.35 -6.40
CA THR A 191 2.78 40.77 -6.05
C THR A 191 3.72 41.69 -6.83
N LYS A 192 4.98 41.30 -7.03
CA LYS A 192 5.95 42.07 -7.84
C LYS A 192 5.54 42.14 -9.31
N VAL A 193 5.01 41.06 -9.87
CA VAL A 193 4.50 41.03 -11.24
C VAL A 193 3.27 41.95 -11.38
N GLU A 194 2.38 41.94 -10.39
CA GLU A 194 1.21 42.82 -10.39
C GLU A 194 1.61 44.31 -10.28
N ASP A 195 2.59 44.63 -9.43
CA ASP A 195 3.14 45.98 -9.31
C ASP A 195 3.84 46.43 -10.60
N GLN A 196 4.60 45.55 -11.24
CA GLN A 196 5.21 45.82 -12.55
C GLN A 196 4.16 46.05 -13.65
N ALA A 197 3.05 45.30 -13.63
CA ALA A 197 1.93 45.50 -14.54
C ALA A 197 1.25 46.87 -14.32
N LYS A 198 1.09 47.30 -13.06
CA LYS A 198 0.57 48.64 -12.72
C LYS A 198 1.50 49.74 -13.22
N ILE A 199 2.81 49.62 -12.97
CA ILE A 199 3.81 50.59 -13.45
C ILE A 199 3.79 50.66 -14.98
N SER A 200 3.74 49.52 -15.66
CA SER A 200 3.67 49.46 -17.13
C SER A 200 2.40 50.10 -17.68
N SER A 201 1.26 49.89 -17.02
CA SER A 201 -0.01 50.53 -17.39
C SER A 201 0.04 52.05 -17.20
N GLN A 202 0.61 52.53 -16.09
CA GLN A 202 0.78 53.97 -15.83
C GLN A 202 1.73 54.62 -16.86
N LEU A 203 2.84 53.95 -17.18
CA LEU A 203 3.77 54.41 -18.20
C LEU A 203 3.10 54.47 -19.58
N GLY A 204 2.31 53.45 -19.94
CA GLY A 204 1.53 53.44 -21.18
C GLY A 204 0.53 54.59 -21.27
N GLN A 205 -0.15 54.93 -20.16
CA GLN A 205 -1.05 56.09 -20.09
C GLN A 205 -0.30 57.43 -20.22
N ALA A 206 0.86 57.56 -19.57
CA ALA A 206 1.68 58.77 -19.65
C ALA A 206 2.19 58.99 -21.09
N VAL A 207 2.68 57.94 -21.75
CA VAL A 207 3.12 57.99 -23.16
C VAL A 207 1.95 58.35 -24.08
N GLN A 208 0.75 57.78 -23.84
CA GLN A 208 -0.43 58.14 -24.61
C GLN A 208 -0.82 59.62 -24.41
N GLN A 209 -0.84 60.11 -23.17
CA GLN A 209 -1.10 61.53 -22.88
C GLN A 209 -0.09 62.45 -23.56
N GLU A 210 1.21 62.13 -23.48
CA GLU A 210 2.27 62.93 -24.10
C GLU A 210 2.13 62.95 -25.62
N SER A 211 1.80 61.81 -26.24
CA SER A 211 1.51 61.75 -27.68
C SER A 211 0.25 62.52 -28.08
N PHE A 212 -0.76 62.56 -27.21
CA PHE A 212 -2.00 63.32 -27.44
C PHE A 212 -1.71 64.82 -27.39
N VAL A 213 -0.92 65.27 -26.41
CA VAL A 213 -0.49 66.67 -26.28
C VAL A 213 0.36 67.09 -27.49
N ASP A 214 1.26 66.24 -27.98
CA ASP A 214 2.03 66.51 -29.20
C ASP A 214 1.13 66.61 -30.45
N LEU A 215 0.18 65.67 -30.60
CA LEU A 215 -0.78 65.72 -31.71
C LEU A 215 -1.69 66.94 -31.66
N GLU A 216 -2.17 67.31 -30.48
CA GLU A 216 -3.01 68.49 -30.25
C GLU A 216 -2.23 69.77 -30.59
N SER A 217 -0.98 69.86 -30.16
CA SER A 217 -0.05 70.95 -30.53
C SER A 217 0.15 71.03 -32.05
N ARG A 218 0.34 69.89 -32.72
CA ARG A 218 0.47 69.83 -34.19
C ARG A 218 -0.82 70.19 -34.91
N LEU A 219 -1.98 69.76 -34.40
CA LEU A 219 -3.29 70.08 -34.96
C LEU A 219 -3.55 71.58 -34.92
N VAL A 220 -3.28 72.22 -33.77
CA VAL A 220 -3.36 73.67 -33.62
C VAL A 220 -2.47 74.38 -34.65
N LYS A 221 -1.23 73.91 -34.86
CA LYS A 221 -0.31 74.43 -35.88
C LYS A 221 -0.84 74.28 -37.32
N ILE A 222 -1.55 73.20 -37.61
CA ILE A 222 -2.15 72.96 -38.92
C ILE A 222 -3.38 73.86 -39.12
N GLU A 223 -4.24 74.00 -38.10
CA GLU A 223 -5.38 74.92 -38.17
C GLU A 223 -4.94 76.37 -38.35
N THR A 224 -3.89 76.81 -37.64
CA THR A 224 -3.36 78.17 -37.79
C THR A 224 -2.74 78.41 -39.16
N THR A 225 -2.06 77.41 -39.74
CA THR A 225 -1.55 77.51 -41.13
C THR A 225 -2.67 77.46 -42.17
N GLN A 226 -3.69 76.62 -41.99
CA GLN A 226 -4.82 76.51 -42.93
C GLN A 226 -5.67 77.78 -42.94
N THR A 227 -5.92 78.38 -41.77
CA THR A 227 -6.62 79.67 -41.66
C THR A 227 -5.79 80.84 -42.19
N ALA A 228 -4.45 80.80 -42.09
CA ALA A 228 -3.57 81.78 -42.73
C ALA A 228 -3.58 81.69 -44.27
N MET A 229 -3.79 80.50 -44.84
CA MET A 229 -3.88 80.30 -46.29
C MET A 229 -5.26 80.59 -46.88
N GLN A 230 -6.33 80.62 -46.07
CA GLN A 230 -7.70 80.96 -46.49
C GLN A 230 -8.00 82.48 -46.50
N LYS A 231 -7.02 83.34 -46.83
CA LYS A 231 -7.32 84.72 -47.20
C LYS A 231 -7.93 84.72 -48.61
N PRO A 232 -9.18 85.16 -48.80
CA PRO A 232 -9.78 85.24 -50.12
C PRO A 232 -9.09 86.34 -50.92
N ASP A 233 -8.59 85.98 -52.11
CA ASP A 233 -8.35 86.95 -53.18
C ASP A 233 -9.72 87.46 -53.65
N GLU A 234 -10.19 88.53 -53.01
CA GLU A 234 -11.36 89.27 -53.46
C GLU A 234 -10.90 90.62 -54.00
N TYR A 235 -10.58 90.63 -55.30
CA TYR A 235 -10.44 91.86 -56.07
C TYR A 235 -11.80 92.24 -56.67
N ALA A 236 -12.17 93.50 -56.36
CA ALA A 236 -13.02 94.42 -57.10
C ALA A 236 -14.53 94.46 -56.77
N GLY A 237 -14.91 95.55 -56.10
CA GLY A 237 -16.04 96.35 -56.59
C GLY A 237 -16.95 97.01 -55.53
N GLU A 238 -16.77 98.32 -55.37
CA GLU A 238 -17.80 99.32 -55.05
C GLU A 238 -18.24 99.59 -53.59
N ARG A 239 -17.78 100.77 -53.13
CA ARG A 239 -18.55 101.87 -52.50
C ARG A 239 -19.77 101.47 -51.64
N HIS A 240 -19.63 101.60 -50.32
CA HIS A 240 -20.27 102.67 -49.53
C HIS A 240 -19.86 102.64 -48.04
N LYS A 241 -19.66 103.85 -47.50
CA LYS A 241 -19.94 104.34 -46.12
C LYS A 241 -20.74 103.34 -45.25
N THR A 242 -20.39 103.02 -44.00
CA THR A 242 -20.15 103.90 -42.83
C THR A 242 -19.53 103.10 -41.68
N ASP A 243 -18.70 103.76 -40.88
CA ASP A 243 -18.53 103.70 -39.41
C ASP A 243 -18.67 102.34 -38.68
N THR A 244 -17.61 101.92 -37.98
CA THR A 244 -17.53 101.82 -36.50
C THR A 244 -16.35 100.93 -36.09
N GLU A 245 -15.58 101.43 -35.13
CA GLU A 245 -14.33 100.93 -34.55
C GLU A 245 -14.45 99.56 -33.85
N ASN A 246 -13.47 98.67 -34.06
CA ASN A 246 -12.62 98.05 -33.01
C ASN A 246 -11.82 96.87 -33.59
N SER A 247 -10.51 97.08 -33.78
CA SER A 247 -9.55 96.07 -34.19
C SER A 247 -8.64 95.70 -33.03
N GLU A 248 -8.95 94.59 -32.33
CA GLU A 248 -8.01 93.89 -31.45
C GLU A 248 -7.23 92.85 -32.27
N THR A 249 -5.92 93.07 -32.35
CA THR A 249 -4.95 92.36 -33.18
C THR A 249 -4.57 90.99 -32.59
N LYS A 250 -4.92 89.91 -33.31
CA LYS A 250 -4.43 88.54 -33.07
C LYS A 250 -2.92 88.46 -33.33
N HIS A 251 -2.14 88.22 -32.28
CA HIS A 251 -0.67 88.16 -32.30
C HIS A 251 -0.09 86.84 -31.75
N GLN A 252 -0.81 85.72 -31.90
CA GLN A 252 -0.63 84.58 -30.99
C GLN A 252 0.12 83.35 -31.52
N ASP A 253 0.58 83.31 -32.78
CA ASP A 253 1.26 82.12 -33.31
C ASP A 253 2.56 82.43 -34.07
N MET A 254 3.28 83.45 -33.58
CA MET A 254 4.65 83.70 -34.01
C MET A 254 5.62 82.95 -33.09
N ASP A 255 6.62 82.31 -33.71
CA ASP A 255 7.82 81.81 -33.04
C ASP A 255 8.29 82.84 -31.99
N PRO A 256 8.49 82.46 -30.72
CA PRO A 256 8.83 83.40 -29.65
C PRO A 256 9.98 84.34 -30.01
N ALA A 257 10.97 83.86 -30.77
CA ALA A 257 12.08 84.66 -31.26
C ALA A 257 11.62 85.72 -32.28
N GLN A 258 10.76 85.32 -33.22
CA GLN A 258 10.21 86.20 -34.25
C GLN A 258 9.27 87.26 -33.64
N ARG A 259 8.49 86.90 -32.61
CA ARG A 259 7.62 87.83 -31.87
C ARG A 259 8.41 88.91 -31.15
N LEU A 260 9.53 88.53 -30.52
CA LEU A 260 10.48 89.46 -29.91
C LEU A 260 11.07 90.42 -30.95
N CYS A 261 11.45 89.92 -32.13
CA CYS A 261 11.96 90.76 -33.20
C CYS A 261 10.93 91.80 -33.66
N LEU A 262 9.67 91.39 -33.91
CA LEU A 262 8.63 92.34 -34.32
C LEU A 262 8.24 93.32 -33.22
N GLU A 263 8.21 92.91 -31.95
CA GLU A 263 7.93 93.84 -30.84
C GLU A 263 9.05 94.87 -30.68
N LEU A 264 10.30 94.48 -30.90
CA LEU A 264 11.45 95.39 -30.90
C LEU A 264 11.44 96.34 -32.09
N GLU A 265 11.08 95.84 -33.27
CA GLU A 265 10.95 96.64 -34.48
C GLU A 265 9.85 97.70 -34.31
N ALA A 266 8.68 97.31 -33.79
CA ALA A 266 7.59 98.22 -33.48
C ALA A 266 7.95 99.26 -32.41
N LYS A 267 8.62 98.87 -31.31
CA LYS A 267 9.10 99.81 -30.27
C LYS A 267 10.16 100.78 -30.79
N LEU A 268 11.02 100.34 -31.70
CA LEU A 268 12.03 101.18 -32.34
C LEU A 268 11.36 102.21 -33.25
N GLU A 269 10.40 101.76 -34.05
CA GLU A 269 9.65 102.59 -34.99
C GLU A 269 8.82 103.66 -34.25
N ASP A 270 8.12 103.28 -33.18
CA ASP A 270 7.34 104.19 -32.34
C ASP A 270 8.24 105.24 -31.63
N LYS A 271 9.40 104.83 -31.11
CA LYS A 271 10.39 105.77 -30.53
C LYS A 271 11.02 106.68 -31.58
N MET A 272 11.30 106.20 -32.78
CA MET A 272 11.78 107.04 -33.89
C MET A 272 10.74 108.07 -34.29
N THR A 273 9.47 107.67 -34.34
CA THR A 273 8.36 108.55 -34.72
C THR A 273 8.09 109.59 -33.64
N GLN A 274 8.12 109.19 -32.37
CA GLN A 274 8.00 110.10 -31.22
C GLN A 274 9.17 111.10 -31.16
N PHE A 275 10.39 110.68 -31.51
CA PHE A 275 11.56 111.54 -31.57
C PHE A 275 11.50 112.56 -32.71
N LEU A 276 11.00 112.15 -33.89
CA LEU A 276 10.78 113.03 -35.02
C LEU A 276 9.66 114.05 -34.74
N LEU A 277 8.58 113.64 -34.04
CA LEU A 277 7.49 114.53 -33.65
C LEU A 277 7.90 115.57 -32.59
N GLN A 278 8.74 115.19 -31.61
CA GLN A 278 9.17 116.13 -30.55
C GLN A 278 10.23 117.14 -31.00
N SER A 279 10.75 117.03 -32.23
CA SER A 279 11.92 117.81 -32.68
C SER A 279 11.63 118.71 -33.89
N SER A 280 10.36 119.04 -34.15
CA SER A 280 9.88 119.57 -35.44
C SER A 280 10.45 120.92 -35.90
N ASP A 281 11.33 121.59 -35.15
CA ASP A 281 12.00 122.83 -35.58
C ASP A 281 13.50 122.90 -35.22
N GLN A 282 14.13 121.79 -34.81
CA GLN A 282 15.55 121.79 -34.46
C GLN A 282 16.23 120.57 -35.07
N ILE A 283 17.15 120.80 -36.02
CA ILE A 283 17.99 119.76 -36.65
C ILE A 283 18.57 118.91 -35.52
N VAL A 284 18.03 117.71 -35.35
CA VAL A 284 18.46 116.83 -34.29
C VAL A 284 19.86 116.38 -34.64
N SER A 285 20.85 116.70 -33.80
CA SER A 285 22.21 116.26 -34.05
C SER A 285 22.25 114.73 -34.06
N ASP A 286 23.01 114.17 -35.02
CA ASP A 286 23.24 112.72 -35.15
C ASP A 286 23.63 112.09 -33.80
N ASP A 287 24.30 112.86 -32.95
CA ASP A 287 24.74 112.51 -31.60
C ASP A 287 23.59 112.15 -30.62
N ARG A 288 22.38 112.69 -30.84
CA ARG A 288 21.19 112.35 -30.04
C ARG A 288 20.51 111.09 -30.57
N ILE A 289 20.46 110.90 -31.89
CA ILE A 289 19.96 109.67 -32.53
C ILE A 289 20.88 108.49 -32.14
N LEU A 290 22.20 108.69 -32.20
CA LEU A 290 23.19 107.68 -31.83
C LEU A 290 23.02 107.23 -30.37
N ARG A 291 22.73 108.15 -29.45
CA ARG A 291 22.47 107.84 -28.03
C ARG A 291 21.20 107.02 -27.82
N VAL A 292 20.11 107.33 -28.54
CA VAL A 292 18.86 106.56 -28.47
C VAL A 292 19.08 105.16 -29.04
N ALA A 293 19.72 105.05 -30.21
CA ALA A 293 20.05 103.78 -30.83
C ALA A 293 20.95 102.91 -29.93
N GLN A 294 22.01 103.48 -29.35
CA GLN A 294 22.87 102.77 -28.39
C GLN A 294 22.11 102.29 -27.16
N THR A 295 21.15 103.07 -26.66
CA THR A 295 20.35 102.69 -25.50
C THR A 295 19.43 101.50 -25.82
N ILE A 296 18.81 101.51 -27.00
CA ILE A 296 17.95 100.41 -27.47
C ILE A 296 18.78 99.15 -27.72
N VAL A 297 19.92 99.27 -28.41
CA VAL A 297 20.82 98.13 -28.66
C VAL A 297 21.28 97.49 -27.34
N LYS A 298 21.69 98.31 -26.35
CA LYS A 298 22.08 97.79 -25.02
C LYS A 298 20.95 97.07 -24.29
N ALA A 299 19.70 97.57 -24.40
CA ALA A 299 18.55 96.92 -23.79
C ALA A 299 18.24 95.57 -24.46
N VAL A 300 18.25 95.53 -25.80
CA VAL A 300 18.06 94.29 -26.57
C VAL A 300 19.15 93.28 -26.30
N GLU A 301 20.41 93.72 -26.23
CA GLU A 301 21.54 92.87 -25.90
C GLU A 301 21.39 92.27 -24.49
N ALA A 302 20.96 93.06 -23.50
CA ALA A 302 20.71 92.58 -22.16
C ALA A 302 19.56 91.54 -22.10
N ASP A 303 18.46 91.79 -22.81
CA ASP A 303 17.33 90.85 -22.90
C ASP A 303 17.75 89.54 -23.60
N LEU A 304 18.50 89.63 -24.70
CA LEU A 304 19.04 88.46 -25.39
C LEU A 304 20.02 87.69 -24.52
N GLN A 305 20.93 88.36 -23.81
CA GLN A 305 21.86 87.72 -22.87
C GLN A 305 21.12 87.02 -21.74
N SER A 306 20.08 87.66 -21.17
CA SER A 306 19.21 87.07 -20.15
C SER A 306 18.49 85.82 -20.67
N SER A 307 17.90 85.90 -21.87
CA SER A 307 17.23 84.78 -22.52
C SER A 307 18.20 83.63 -22.83
N LEU A 308 19.40 83.93 -23.35
CA LEU A 308 20.42 82.93 -23.64
C LEU A 308 20.88 82.23 -22.37
N LYS A 309 21.07 83.00 -21.29
CA LYS A 309 21.41 82.47 -19.97
C LYS A 309 20.30 81.57 -19.43
N GLY A 310 19.04 81.99 -19.52
CA GLY A 310 17.90 81.18 -19.12
C GLY A 310 17.80 79.85 -19.89
N MET A 311 18.06 79.87 -21.20
CA MET A 311 18.16 78.65 -22.01
C MET A 311 19.34 77.77 -21.58
N ALA A 312 20.52 78.36 -21.35
CA ALA A 312 21.70 77.62 -20.90
C ALA A 312 21.47 76.94 -19.54
N ASP A 313 20.86 77.65 -18.59
CA ASP A 313 20.48 77.12 -17.28
C ASP A 313 19.41 76.01 -17.40
N GLY A 314 18.44 76.18 -18.30
CA GLY A 314 17.43 75.18 -18.62
C GLY A 314 18.02 73.89 -19.20
N PHE A 315 18.93 74.01 -20.17
CA PHE A 315 19.66 72.86 -20.74
C PHE A 315 20.57 72.19 -19.69
N GLY A 316 21.24 72.97 -18.84
CA GLY A 316 22.03 72.44 -17.73
C GLY A 316 21.19 71.57 -16.79
N THR A 317 20.04 72.09 -16.37
CA THR A 317 19.10 71.36 -15.51
C THR A 317 18.59 70.08 -16.16
N LEU A 318 18.32 70.10 -17.48
CA LEU A 318 17.86 68.93 -18.22
C LEU A 318 18.96 67.87 -18.34
N ILE A 319 20.21 68.27 -18.59
CA ILE A 319 21.37 67.37 -18.61
C ILE A 319 21.61 66.73 -17.24
N ASP A 320 21.46 67.48 -16.16
CA ASP A 320 21.64 66.93 -14.81
C ASP A 320 20.55 65.91 -14.46
N LYS A 321 19.28 66.20 -14.80
CA LYS A 321 18.18 65.22 -14.66
C LYS A 321 18.41 63.96 -15.50
N GLU A 322 18.90 64.13 -16.72
CA GLU A 322 19.23 63.03 -17.62
C GLU A 322 20.33 62.13 -17.03
N ARG A 323 21.38 62.73 -16.45
CA ARG A 323 22.44 62.01 -15.74
C ARG A 323 21.91 61.28 -14.51
N GLU A 324 21.05 61.91 -13.72
CA GLU A 324 20.44 61.28 -12.54
C GLU A 324 19.58 60.07 -12.94
N MET A 325 18.75 60.21 -13.98
CA MET A 325 17.96 59.10 -14.51
C MET A 325 18.83 57.96 -15.03
N ARG A 326 19.92 58.25 -15.76
CA ARG A 326 20.88 57.22 -16.20
C ARG A 326 21.53 56.50 -15.02
N ALA A 327 21.93 57.24 -13.98
CA ALA A 327 22.52 56.65 -12.78
C ALA A 327 21.52 55.72 -12.07
N SER A 328 20.27 56.18 -11.89
CA SER A 328 19.19 55.37 -11.31
C SER A 328 18.92 54.11 -12.14
N LEU A 329 18.84 54.25 -13.48
CA LEU A 329 18.61 53.11 -14.38
C LEU A 329 19.76 52.10 -14.31
N SER A 330 21.01 52.57 -14.23
CA SER A 330 22.18 51.69 -14.09
C SER A 330 22.13 50.87 -12.80
N VAL A 331 21.68 51.46 -11.68
CA VAL A 331 21.51 50.75 -10.41
C VAL A 331 20.41 49.69 -10.52
N GLN A 332 19.29 50.02 -11.18
CA GLN A 332 18.19 49.07 -11.40
C GLN A 332 18.61 47.89 -12.28
N ILE A 333 19.36 48.15 -13.35
CA ILE A 333 19.90 47.09 -14.23
C ILE A 333 20.82 46.17 -13.42
N GLN A 334 21.74 46.73 -12.64
CA GLN A 334 22.66 45.93 -11.82
C GLN A 334 21.92 45.08 -10.77
N ALA A 335 20.88 45.63 -10.13
CA ALA A 335 20.04 44.89 -9.21
C ALA A 335 19.27 43.76 -9.91
N ALA A 336 18.76 44.00 -11.12
CA ALA A 336 18.08 42.98 -11.91
C ALA A 336 19.03 41.87 -12.36
N GLU A 337 20.25 42.20 -12.80
CA GLU A 337 21.29 41.23 -13.15
C GLU A 337 21.68 40.36 -11.94
N GLN A 338 21.86 40.98 -10.76
CA GLN A 338 22.16 40.25 -9.54
C GLN A 338 21.00 39.30 -9.15
N SER A 339 19.76 39.78 -9.20
CA SER A 339 18.58 38.97 -8.93
C SER A 339 18.43 37.80 -9.92
N ALA A 340 18.72 38.02 -11.20
CA ALA A 340 18.71 36.99 -12.22
C ALA A 340 19.80 35.93 -11.98
N SER A 341 21.01 36.36 -11.57
CA SER A 341 22.11 35.48 -11.22
C SER A 341 21.80 34.61 -9.99
N GLU A 342 21.26 35.20 -8.92
CA GLU A 342 20.82 34.47 -7.72
C GLU A 342 19.72 33.46 -8.06
N THR A 343 18.77 33.85 -8.92
CA THR A 343 17.71 32.95 -9.38
C THR A 343 18.27 31.79 -10.20
N ALA A 344 19.23 32.04 -11.11
CA ALA A 344 19.89 31.00 -11.89
C ALA A 344 20.62 30.00 -10.99
N GLN A 345 21.33 30.49 -9.97
CA GLN A 345 22.02 29.64 -8.99
C GLN A 345 21.03 28.75 -8.21
N VAL A 346 19.90 29.31 -7.78
CA VAL A 346 18.84 28.54 -7.10
C VAL A 346 18.27 27.45 -8.01
N VAL A 347 18.05 27.75 -9.29
CA VAL A 347 17.57 26.76 -10.27
C VAL A 347 18.58 25.63 -10.49
N GLU A 348 19.88 25.93 -10.50
CA GLU A 348 20.93 24.89 -10.57
C GLU A 348 20.93 23.97 -9.35
N VAL A 349 20.80 24.53 -8.14
CA VAL A 349 20.71 23.75 -6.90
C VAL A 349 19.47 22.84 -6.92
N MET A 350 18.30 23.38 -7.29
CA MET A 350 17.09 22.57 -7.42
C MET A 350 17.23 21.46 -8.46
N ARG A 351 17.92 21.71 -9.58
CA ARG A 351 18.21 20.65 -10.57
C ARG A 351 19.07 19.55 -9.99
N ALA A 352 20.08 19.89 -9.19
CA ALA A 352 20.94 18.92 -8.54
C ALA A 352 20.13 18.06 -7.55
N GLU A 353 19.32 18.69 -6.71
CA GLU A 353 18.44 18.00 -5.74
C GLU A 353 17.42 17.08 -6.42
N VAL A 354 16.80 17.53 -7.51
CA VAL A 354 15.86 16.70 -8.31
C VAL A 354 16.59 15.50 -8.92
N THR A 355 17.82 15.69 -9.40
CA THR A 355 18.62 14.59 -9.96
C THR A 355 19.00 13.59 -8.86
N GLU A 356 19.42 14.06 -7.70
CA GLU A 356 19.72 13.21 -6.54
C GLU A 356 18.48 12.42 -6.09
N ALA A 357 17.34 13.08 -5.92
CA ALA A 357 16.08 12.43 -5.55
C ALA A 357 15.65 11.38 -6.58
N GLN A 358 15.83 11.66 -7.88
CA GLN A 358 15.57 10.70 -8.95
C GLN A 358 16.48 9.47 -8.84
N THR A 359 17.78 9.67 -8.62
CA THR A 359 18.72 8.54 -8.45
C THR A 359 18.43 7.70 -7.21
N ALA A 360 18.03 8.33 -6.10
CA ALA A 360 17.62 7.63 -4.88
C ALA A 360 16.35 6.81 -5.10
N SER A 361 15.35 7.38 -5.80
CA SER A 361 14.12 6.69 -6.20
C SER A 361 14.42 5.47 -7.08
N ASP A 362 15.29 5.61 -8.08
CA ASP A 362 15.63 4.51 -8.98
C ASP A 362 16.41 3.40 -8.27
N THR A 363 17.31 3.76 -7.35
CA THR A 363 18.01 2.80 -6.48
C THR A 363 17.02 2.02 -5.59
N CYS A 364 16.03 2.72 -5.01
CA CYS A 364 14.97 2.09 -4.22
C CYS A 364 14.13 1.11 -5.07
N ARG A 365 13.75 1.51 -6.29
CA ARG A 365 13.02 0.65 -7.23
C ARG A 365 13.82 -0.61 -7.58
N GLN A 366 15.12 -0.49 -7.82
CA GLN A 366 15.98 -1.64 -8.09
C GLN A 366 16.09 -2.59 -6.90
N SER A 367 16.26 -2.05 -5.67
CA SER A 367 16.28 -2.84 -4.45
C SER A 367 14.97 -3.60 -4.22
N ASN A 368 13.83 -2.94 -4.46
CA ASN A 368 12.51 -3.57 -4.37
C ASN A 368 12.34 -4.68 -5.41
N ALA A 369 12.78 -4.45 -6.65
CA ALA A 369 12.73 -5.48 -7.70
C ALA A 369 13.60 -6.70 -7.34
N ALA A 370 14.79 -6.49 -6.79
CA ALA A 370 15.65 -7.58 -6.31
C ALA A 370 15.00 -8.36 -5.16
N THR A 371 14.36 -7.66 -4.21
CA THR A 371 13.64 -8.27 -3.10
C THR A 371 12.45 -9.10 -3.58
N MET A 372 11.66 -8.60 -4.53
CA MET A 372 10.55 -9.34 -5.12
C MET A 372 11.02 -10.60 -5.85
N LYS A 373 12.12 -10.52 -6.61
CA LYS A 373 12.70 -11.70 -7.27
C LYS A 373 13.17 -12.76 -6.27
N ASN A 374 13.74 -12.35 -5.14
CA ASN A 374 14.12 -13.27 -4.07
C ASN A 374 12.89 -13.92 -3.42
N GLN A 375 11.83 -13.16 -3.16
CA GLN A 375 10.56 -13.70 -2.65
C GLN A 375 9.93 -14.69 -3.63
N GLU A 376 9.92 -14.39 -4.93
CA GLU A 376 9.43 -15.30 -5.97
C GLU A 376 10.22 -16.62 -6.00
N THR A 377 11.54 -16.54 -5.88
CA THR A 377 12.41 -17.72 -5.78
C THR A 377 12.09 -18.55 -4.53
N GLN A 378 11.85 -17.90 -3.37
CA GLN A 378 11.45 -18.60 -2.15
C GLN A 378 10.09 -19.28 -2.30
N ILE A 379 9.12 -18.63 -2.95
CA ILE A 379 7.80 -19.20 -3.22
C ILE A 379 7.92 -20.43 -4.12
N GLN A 380 8.75 -20.36 -5.18
CA GLN A 380 9.02 -21.51 -6.05
C GLN A 380 9.62 -22.67 -5.27
N ASN A 381 10.65 -22.43 -4.46
CA ASN A 381 11.27 -23.47 -3.62
C ASN A 381 10.27 -24.11 -2.64
N LEU A 382 9.41 -23.31 -2.00
CA LEU A 382 8.37 -23.82 -1.11
C LEU A 382 7.31 -24.62 -1.87
N THR A 383 6.97 -24.21 -3.09
CA THR A 383 6.03 -24.93 -3.95
C THR A 383 6.59 -26.28 -4.37
N GLU A 384 7.86 -26.35 -4.74
CA GLU A 384 8.56 -27.61 -5.04
C GLU A 384 8.64 -28.53 -3.82
N LEU A 385 8.96 -27.98 -2.65
CA LEU A 385 8.99 -28.74 -1.40
C LEU A 385 7.61 -29.30 -1.03
N LEU A 386 6.55 -28.51 -1.22
CA LEU A 386 5.17 -28.94 -1.01
C LEU A 386 4.81 -30.09 -1.95
N ALA A 387 5.12 -29.96 -3.24
CA ALA A 387 4.88 -31.01 -4.24
C ALA A 387 5.64 -32.30 -3.91
N SER A 388 6.91 -32.19 -3.50
CA SER A 388 7.73 -33.33 -3.06
C SER A 388 7.12 -34.01 -1.83
N THR A 389 6.69 -33.23 -0.84
CA THR A 389 6.08 -33.75 0.39
C THR A 389 4.74 -34.42 0.09
N GLN A 390 3.92 -33.83 -0.77
CA GLN A 390 2.66 -34.43 -1.22
C GLN A 390 2.89 -35.78 -1.93
N GLY A 391 3.92 -35.87 -2.79
CA GLY A 391 4.32 -37.14 -3.40
C GLY A 391 4.70 -38.22 -2.38
N LYS A 392 5.46 -37.86 -1.34
CA LYS A 392 5.81 -38.78 -0.24
C LYS A 392 4.57 -39.22 0.56
N VAL A 393 3.63 -38.31 0.81
CA VAL A 393 2.38 -38.62 1.51
C VAL A 393 1.52 -39.60 0.70
N GLU A 394 1.39 -39.39 -0.62
CA GLU A 394 0.64 -40.34 -1.45
C GLU A 394 1.36 -41.70 -1.55
N SER A 395 2.70 -41.73 -1.62
CA SER A 395 3.48 -42.99 -1.58
C SER A 395 3.22 -43.76 -0.28
N THR A 396 3.39 -43.11 0.87
CA THR A 396 3.17 -43.75 2.18
C THR A 396 1.71 -44.19 2.38
N LYS A 397 0.74 -43.44 1.85
CA LYS A 397 -0.67 -43.85 1.82
C LYS A 397 -0.89 -45.10 0.98
N THR A 398 -0.24 -45.24 -0.18
CA THR A 398 -0.32 -46.47 -0.99
C THR A 398 0.31 -47.67 -0.28
N GLU A 399 1.45 -47.49 0.38
CA GLU A 399 2.12 -48.54 1.17
C GLU A 399 1.28 -48.98 2.38
N LEU A 400 0.65 -48.01 3.06
CA LEU A 400 -0.26 -48.28 4.17
C LEU A 400 -1.50 -49.05 3.69
N GLN A 401 -2.11 -48.64 2.57
CA GLN A 401 -3.24 -49.33 1.99
C GLN A 401 -2.89 -50.79 1.66
N GLN A 402 -1.74 -51.02 1.02
CA GLN A 402 -1.25 -52.37 0.72
C GLN A 402 -1.06 -53.22 2.00
N SER A 403 -0.58 -52.60 3.08
CA SER A 403 -0.40 -53.26 4.38
C SER A 403 -1.76 -53.62 5.02
N ILE A 404 -2.75 -52.73 4.94
CA ILE A 404 -4.13 -52.97 5.39
C ILE A 404 -4.76 -54.10 4.59
N ASP A 405 -4.64 -54.09 3.26
CA ASP A 405 -5.18 -55.14 2.40
C ASP A 405 -4.56 -56.51 2.73
N THR A 406 -3.24 -56.53 2.98
CA THR A 406 -2.51 -57.74 3.42
C THR A 406 -3.01 -58.24 4.78
N LEU A 407 -3.26 -57.34 5.72
CA LEU A 407 -3.78 -57.69 7.05
C LEU A 407 -5.22 -58.22 6.97
N CYS A 408 -6.07 -57.59 6.16
CA CYS A 408 -7.44 -58.02 5.91
C CYS A 408 -7.47 -59.44 5.29
N LEU A 409 -6.60 -59.70 4.33
CA LEU A 409 -6.43 -61.04 3.74
C LEU A 409 -5.99 -62.08 4.78
N ARG A 410 -5.08 -61.72 5.69
CA ARG A 410 -4.68 -62.60 6.80
C ARG A 410 -5.82 -62.84 7.78
N SER A 411 -6.59 -61.81 8.14
CA SER A 411 -7.74 -61.95 9.04
C SER A 411 -8.80 -62.86 8.45
N THR A 412 -9.19 -62.64 7.20
CA THR A 412 -10.17 -63.51 6.50
C THR A 412 -9.68 -64.94 6.38
N THR A 413 -8.39 -65.15 6.15
CA THR A 413 -7.77 -66.49 6.20
C THR A 413 -7.91 -67.09 7.60
N MET A 414 -7.53 -66.37 8.67
CA MET A 414 -7.67 -66.86 10.04
C MET A 414 -9.12 -67.15 10.42
N ASP A 415 -10.08 -66.34 9.98
CA ASP A 415 -11.51 -66.58 10.19
C ASP A 415 -11.98 -67.83 9.43
N ALA A 416 -11.52 -68.04 8.20
CA ALA A 416 -11.80 -69.28 7.46
C ALA A 416 -11.23 -70.50 8.18
N TRP A 417 -10.00 -70.42 8.70
CA TRP A 417 -9.41 -71.45 9.54
C TRP A 417 -10.24 -71.69 10.80
N ARG A 418 -10.59 -70.64 11.54
CA ARG A 418 -11.45 -70.73 12.74
C ARG A 418 -12.79 -71.41 12.44
N ASN A 419 -13.42 -71.07 11.31
CA ASN A 419 -14.70 -71.66 10.91
C ASN A 419 -14.55 -73.15 10.51
N ASN A 420 -13.46 -73.52 9.85
CA ASN A 420 -13.16 -74.91 9.48
C ASN A 420 -12.73 -75.78 10.67
N PHE A 421 -12.06 -75.19 11.66
CA PHE A 421 -11.66 -75.84 12.91
C PHE A 421 -12.67 -75.66 14.05
N SER A 422 -13.86 -75.13 13.77
CA SER A 422 -14.92 -75.06 14.77
C SER A 422 -15.26 -76.49 15.22
N THR A 423 -15.28 -76.69 16.54
CA THR A 423 -15.48 -77.99 17.20
C THR A 423 -16.73 -78.69 16.69
N ALA A 424 -17.76 -77.96 16.28
CA ALA A 424 -18.98 -78.51 15.70
C ALA A 424 -18.75 -79.24 14.37
N ARG A 425 -18.05 -78.64 13.40
CA ARG A 425 -17.79 -79.27 12.09
C ARG A 425 -16.76 -80.39 12.19
N LEU A 426 -15.73 -80.20 13.01
CA LEU A 426 -14.75 -81.26 13.28
C LEU A 426 -15.41 -82.45 14.00
N TYR A 427 -16.28 -82.19 14.98
CA TYR A 427 -17.08 -83.21 15.66
C TYR A 427 -18.03 -83.90 14.68
N GLU A 428 -18.74 -83.17 13.84
CA GLU A 428 -19.65 -83.73 12.84
C GLU A 428 -18.92 -84.63 11.83
N ALA A 429 -17.74 -84.20 11.37
CA ALA A 429 -16.87 -85.01 10.51
C ALA A 429 -16.31 -86.26 11.23
N LEU A 430 -15.93 -86.15 12.50
CA LEU A 430 -15.47 -87.28 13.32
C LEU A 430 -16.61 -88.27 13.60
N VAL A 431 -17.80 -87.78 13.93
CA VAL A 431 -19.00 -88.59 14.15
C VAL A 431 -19.43 -89.29 12.85
N GLN A 432 -19.42 -88.59 11.71
CA GLN A 432 -19.66 -89.23 10.41
C GLN A 432 -18.62 -90.31 10.12
N ASN A 433 -17.33 -90.06 10.37
CA ASN A 433 -16.27 -91.03 10.12
C ASN A 433 -16.42 -92.27 11.03
N LEU A 434 -16.64 -92.08 12.33
CA LEU A 434 -16.91 -93.15 13.28
C LEU A 434 -18.15 -93.96 12.87
N ASN A 435 -19.24 -93.30 12.46
CA ASN A 435 -20.47 -93.97 12.02
C ASN A 435 -20.33 -94.69 10.66
N SER A 436 -19.47 -94.20 9.77
CA SER A 436 -19.30 -94.76 8.42
C SER A 436 -18.30 -95.91 8.38
N PHE A 437 -17.22 -95.81 9.16
CA PHE A 437 -16.10 -96.76 9.10
C PHE A 437 -16.03 -97.66 10.32
N PHE A 438 -16.26 -97.13 11.52
CA PHE A 438 -16.07 -97.88 12.75
C PHE A 438 -17.31 -98.73 13.10
N PHE A 439 -18.49 -98.12 13.10
CA PHE A 439 -19.71 -98.80 13.53
C PHE A 439 -20.12 -99.99 12.65
N PRO A 440 -20.06 -99.97 11.30
CA PRO A 440 -20.52 -101.10 10.49
C PRO A 440 -19.60 -102.34 10.62
N GLU A 441 -18.29 -102.12 10.70
CA GLU A 441 -17.31 -103.21 10.83
C GLU A 441 -17.38 -103.84 12.23
N HIS A 442 -17.57 -103.03 13.27
CA HIS A 442 -17.68 -103.54 14.63
C HIS A 442 -19.08 -104.08 14.96
N MET A 443 -20.15 -103.51 14.39
CA MET A 443 -21.50 -104.07 14.52
C MET A 443 -21.62 -105.39 13.81
N SER A 444 -21.10 -105.55 12.58
CA SER A 444 -21.11 -106.87 11.92
C SER A 444 -20.35 -107.93 12.74
N LYS A 445 -19.22 -107.58 13.35
CA LYS A 445 -18.49 -108.45 14.28
C LYS A 445 -19.29 -108.75 15.56
N LEU A 446 -19.98 -107.76 16.13
CA LEU A 446 -20.79 -107.91 17.34
C LEU A 446 -22.05 -108.74 17.09
N THR A 447 -22.75 -108.51 15.97
CA THR A 447 -23.88 -109.33 15.51
C THR A 447 -23.42 -110.76 15.28
N HIS A 448 -22.30 -110.99 14.59
CA HIS A 448 -21.74 -112.32 14.41
C HIS A 448 -21.34 -113.00 15.73
N LEU A 449 -20.84 -112.24 16.71
CA LEU A 449 -20.58 -112.75 18.06
C LEU A 449 -21.88 -113.07 18.81
N SER A 450 -22.89 -112.22 18.70
CA SER A 450 -24.22 -112.44 19.27
C SER A 450 -24.88 -113.68 18.67
N ASP A 451 -24.79 -113.88 17.35
CA ASP A 451 -25.29 -115.07 16.66
C ASP A 451 -24.51 -116.33 17.07
N ARG A 452 -23.19 -116.21 17.27
CA ARG A 452 -22.37 -117.31 17.82
C ARG A 452 -22.74 -117.64 19.25
N VAL A 453 -22.97 -116.65 20.10
CA VAL A 453 -23.39 -116.85 21.49
C VAL A 453 -24.78 -117.47 21.52
N ALA A 454 -25.75 -116.96 20.76
CA ALA A 454 -27.08 -117.55 20.64
C ALA A 454 -27.03 -118.99 20.11
N ASN A 455 -26.17 -119.29 19.13
CA ASN A 455 -25.94 -120.64 18.64
C ASN A 455 -25.34 -121.54 19.73
N ILE A 456 -24.34 -121.07 20.50
CA ILE A 456 -23.75 -121.83 21.61
C ILE A 456 -24.78 -122.05 22.72
N GLU A 457 -25.56 -121.03 23.08
CA GLU A 457 -26.64 -121.15 24.06
C GLU A 457 -27.71 -122.15 23.60
N SER A 458 -28.03 -122.19 22.30
CA SER A 458 -28.91 -123.23 21.72
C SER A 458 -28.28 -124.62 21.69
N LEU A 459 -26.93 -124.72 21.67
CA LEU A 459 -26.18 -125.98 21.69
C LEU A 459 -25.92 -126.50 23.12
N VAL A 460 -25.97 -125.61 24.11
CA VAL A 460 -25.70 -125.89 25.53
C VAL A 460 -27.01 -126.05 26.32
N GLY A 461 -28.13 -125.52 25.81
CA GLY A 461 -29.46 -125.86 26.27
C GLY A 461 -29.91 -127.20 25.70
N ASP A 462 -29.97 -128.21 26.57
CA ASP A 462 -30.69 -129.48 26.38
C ASP A 462 -29.90 -130.72 25.90
N ASP A 463 -28.72 -130.98 26.47
CA ASP A 463 -28.39 -132.39 26.75
C ASP A 463 -27.43 -132.58 27.94
N GLY A 464 -28.01 -133.06 29.03
CA GLY A 464 -27.31 -133.40 30.25
C GLY A 464 -26.41 -134.64 30.10
N ASN A 465 -25.35 -134.62 30.91
CA ASN A 465 -24.65 -135.80 31.43
C ASN A 465 -23.93 -136.73 30.45
N LYS A 466 -22.67 -136.41 30.10
CA LYS A 466 -21.57 -137.39 30.21
C LYS A 466 -20.25 -136.76 30.67
N LYS A 467 -19.85 -137.14 31.89
CA LYS A 467 -18.52 -136.93 32.48
C LYS A 467 -17.41 -137.33 31.49
N ARG A 468 -16.42 -136.45 31.28
CA ARG A 468 -15.06 -136.90 30.92
C ARG A 468 -14.01 -136.03 31.60
N LYS A 469 -13.09 -136.74 32.25
CA LYS A 469 -11.99 -136.30 33.11
C LYS A 469 -10.89 -135.58 32.33
N LEU A 470 -10.24 -134.67 33.06
CA LEU A 470 -8.81 -134.32 33.10
C LEU A 470 -7.97 -134.48 31.82
N ALA A 471 -7.34 -133.37 31.42
CA ALA A 471 -5.88 -133.32 31.30
C ALA A 471 -5.39 -131.89 31.55
N GLU A 472 -4.55 -131.74 32.57
CA GLU A 472 -3.66 -130.60 32.75
C GLU A 472 -2.61 -130.58 31.63
N HIS A 473 -2.50 -129.45 30.94
CA HIS A 473 -1.30 -128.85 30.36
C HIS A 473 -1.73 -127.40 30.08
N GLY A 474 -1.13 -126.36 30.64
CA GLY A 474 0.29 -126.11 30.70
C GLY A 474 0.56 -124.89 29.82
N SER A 475 1.07 -123.84 30.45
CA SER A 475 2.01 -122.88 29.86
C SER A 475 1.50 -121.78 28.93
N SER A 476 1.83 -120.56 29.37
CA SER A 476 2.53 -119.55 28.57
C SER A 476 1.76 -118.83 27.45
N ALA A 477 1.38 -117.58 27.71
CA ALA A 477 2.17 -116.43 27.26
C ALA A 477 1.33 -115.14 27.39
N PHE A 478 1.52 -114.45 28.51
CA PHE A 478 1.44 -113.00 28.54
C PHE A 478 2.66 -112.48 27.78
N GLN A 479 2.48 -111.80 26.65
CA GLN A 479 3.41 -110.73 26.25
C GLN A 479 2.90 -109.84 25.12
N SER A 480 3.01 -108.54 25.42
CA SER A 480 3.39 -107.43 24.55
C SER A 480 2.52 -107.13 23.32
N LEU A 481 1.87 -105.97 23.36
CA LEU A 481 2.14 -104.94 22.36
C LEU A 481 1.75 -103.55 22.90
N ILE A 482 2.67 -102.98 23.66
CA ILE A 482 2.96 -101.55 23.62
C ILE A 482 3.78 -101.34 22.34
N ASN A 483 3.24 -100.52 21.43
CA ASN A 483 3.93 -99.62 20.50
C ASN A 483 3.12 -99.47 19.21
N ARG A 484 2.26 -98.45 19.17
CA ARG A 484 2.26 -97.47 18.09
C ARG A 484 1.64 -96.17 18.54
#